data_AF-A0A2T2RJR2-F1
#
_entry.id   AF-A0A2T2RJR2-F1
#
_cell.length_a   1.000
_cell.length_b   1.000
_cell.length_c   1.000
_cell.angle_alpha   90.00
_cell.angle_beta   90.00
_cell.angle_gamma   90.00
#
_symmetry.space_group_name_H-M   'P 1'
#
loop_
_entity.id
_entity.type
_entity.pdbx_description
1 polymer ?
#
loop_
_entity_poly.entity_id
_entity_poly.type
_entity_poly.pdbx_seq_one_letter_code
_entity_poly.pdbx_strand_id
1 'polypeptide(L)'
;MEYLVRFTSAEGRDGQHSAQDLDSALQLAEHLRNTEEATDVQVYRVEPVPIRFKASYTVEVEQEDGEYAPIEGAPALPEAPPAALPEAPGAAPAASEEEAEDSQDSEQGDDLLVDNAGGSGLLSRS
;
A
#
# COMPACT_ATOMS: atom_id res chain seq x y z
N MET A 1 0.28 2.48 21.69
CA MET A 1 0.61 2.72 20.26
C MET A 1 2.08 3.05 20.22
N GLU A 2 2.83 2.58 19.24
CA GLU A 2 4.27 2.84 19.18
C GLU A 2 4.58 4.00 18.20
N TYR A 3 5.61 4.77 18.51
CA TYR A 3 6.13 5.83 17.67
C TYR A 3 7.61 5.58 17.41
N LEU A 4 8.09 5.98 16.23
CA LEU A 4 9.48 5.86 15.83
C LEU A 4 10.02 7.25 15.50
N VAL A 5 11.11 7.63 16.16
CA VAL A 5 11.85 8.85 15.85
C VAL A 5 13.05 8.46 15.01
N ARG A 6 13.18 9.03 13.81
CA ARG A 6 14.36 8.91 12.95
C ARG A 6 15.06 10.25 12.89
N PHE A 7 16.38 10.24 12.86
CA PHE A 7 17.18 11.46 12.84
C PHE A 7 18.56 11.20 12.24
N THR A 8 19.23 12.26 11.83
CA THR A 8 20.64 12.26 11.47
C THR A 8 21.40 12.93 12.60
N SER A 9 22.32 12.23 13.25
CA SER A 9 23.19 12.80 14.29
C SER A 9 24.08 13.92 13.74
N ALA A 10 24.67 14.74 14.61
CA ALA A 10 25.64 15.78 14.21
C ALA A 10 26.84 15.22 13.42
N GLU A 11 27.16 13.93 13.59
CA GLU A 11 28.22 13.24 12.86
C GLU A 11 27.78 12.75 11.46
N GLY A 12 26.53 13.03 11.07
CA GLY A 12 25.94 12.59 9.81
C GLY A 12 25.48 11.12 9.80
N ARG A 13 25.38 10.47 10.97
CA ARG A 13 24.92 9.07 11.07
C ARG A 13 23.42 9.01 11.32
N ASP A 14 22.74 8.13 10.58
CA ASP A 14 21.33 7.82 10.79
C ASP A 14 21.11 7.10 12.13
N GLY A 15 20.16 7.61 12.91
CA GLY A 15 19.69 7.05 14.17
C GLY A 15 18.20 6.75 14.14
N GLN A 16 17.77 5.78 14.94
CA GLN A 16 16.36 5.56 15.23
C GLN A 16 16.14 5.28 16.72
N HIS A 17 14.98 5.70 17.23
CA HIS A 17 14.56 5.40 18.59
C HIS A 17 13.04 5.17 18.65
N SER A 18 12.62 4.08 19.30
CA SER A 18 11.20 3.78 19.54
C SER A 18 10.69 4.42 20.83
N ALA A 19 9.44 4.91 20.82
CA ALA A 19 8.74 5.46 21.96
C ALA A 19 7.35 4.83 22.11
N GLN A 20 6.87 4.71 23.35
CA GLN A 20 5.61 4.03 23.67
C GLN A 20 4.37 4.94 23.57
N ASP A 21 4.59 6.24 23.41
CA ASP A 21 3.57 7.28 23.32
C ASP A 21 4.12 8.49 22.56
N LEU A 22 3.21 9.38 22.14
CA LEU A 22 3.55 10.55 21.33
C LEU A 22 4.35 11.59 22.11
N ASP A 23 4.06 11.79 23.39
CA ASP A 23 4.67 12.83 24.21
C ASP A 23 6.16 12.54 24.41
N SER A 24 6.48 11.29 24.75
CA SER A 24 7.84 10.77 24.82
C SER A 24 8.60 10.92 23.49
N ALA A 25 7.93 10.67 22.36
CA ALA A 25 8.55 10.84 21.04
C ALA A 25 8.86 12.31 20.73
N LEU A 26 7.97 13.23 21.09
CA LEU A 26 8.15 14.67 20.90
C LEU A 26 9.25 15.22 21.81
N GLN A 27 9.29 14.84 23.09
CA GLN A 27 10.37 15.22 24.00
C GLN A 27 11.73 14.77 23.48
N LEU A 28 11.82 13.56 22.93
CA LEU A 28 13.06 13.08 22.33
C LEU A 28 13.44 13.87 21.07
N ALA A 29 12.48 14.15 20.19
CA ALA A 29 12.73 14.94 18.98
C ALA A 29 13.21 16.35 19.32
N GLU A 30 12.64 16.98 20.36
CA GLU A 30 13.09 18.27 20.87
C GLU A 30 14.48 18.19 21.47
N HIS A 31 14.77 17.16 22.28
CA HIS A 31 16.09 16.96 22.86
C HIS A 31 17.16 16.81 21.78
N LEU A 32 16.91 15.97 20.77
CA LEU A 32 17.81 15.74 19.63
C LEU A 32 18.09 17.03 18.86
N ARG A 33 17.07 17.84 18.58
CA ARG A 33 17.23 19.09 17.84
C ARG A 33 17.96 20.15 18.66
N ASN A 34 17.68 20.24 19.96
CA ASN A 34 18.15 21.35 20.79
C ASN A 34 19.49 21.06 21.49
N THR A 35 19.83 19.78 21.73
CA THR A 35 21.00 19.37 22.52
C THR A 35 22.03 18.63 21.68
N GLU A 36 21.59 17.71 20.82
CA GLU A 36 22.49 16.84 20.05
C GLU A 36 22.77 17.36 18.62
N GLU A 37 22.25 18.55 18.28
CA GLU A 37 22.37 19.17 16.95
C GLU A 37 21.97 18.22 15.81
N ALA A 38 21.03 17.30 16.08
CA ALA A 38 20.56 16.34 15.09
C ALA A 38 19.73 17.04 14.01
N THR A 39 19.93 16.62 12.76
CA THR A 39 19.16 17.08 11.58
C THR A 39 18.15 16.03 11.15
N ASP A 40 17.24 16.42 10.26
CA ASP A 40 16.26 15.52 9.63
C ASP A 40 15.39 14.71 10.61
N VAL A 41 15.14 15.28 11.81
CA VAL A 41 14.36 14.64 12.86
C VAL A 41 12.90 14.49 12.41
N GLN A 42 12.43 13.25 12.36
CA GLN A 42 11.10 12.86 11.89
C GLN A 42 10.44 11.88 12.85
N VAL A 43 9.18 12.13 13.18
CA VAL A 43 8.38 11.27 14.06
C VAL A 43 7.34 10.53 13.23
N TYR A 44 7.33 9.21 13.38
CA TYR A 44 6.42 8.30 12.69
C TYR A 44 5.53 7.60 13.72
N ARG A 45 4.26 7.38 13.36
CA ARG A 45 3.39 6.46 14.08
C ARG A 45 3.58 5.07 13.49
N VAL A 46 3.80 4.07 14.35
CA VAL A 46 4.00 2.69 13.93
C VAL A 46 2.65 1.97 13.94
N GLU A 47 2.27 1.41 12.80
CA GLU A 47 1.05 0.63 12.63
C GLU A 47 1.38 -0.76 12.05
N PRO A 48 0.85 -1.85 12.66
CA PRO A 48 1.10 -3.19 12.17
C PRO A 48 0.36 -3.43 10.84
N VAL A 49 1.11 -3.86 9.83
CA VAL A 49 0.53 -4.22 8.52
C VAL A 49 0.31 -5.74 8.49
N PRO A 50 -0.93 -6.23 8.31
CA PRO A 50 -1.18 -7.66 8.21
C PRO A 50 -0.63 -8.20 6.89
N ILE A 51 0.35 -9.10 6.98
CA ILE A 51 0.97 -9.76 5.81
C ILE A 51 0.49 -11.21 5.69
N ARG A 52 0.22 -11.65 4.46
CA ARG A 52 -0.10 -13.05 4.14
C ARG A 52 0.92 -13.61 3.16
N PHE A 53 1.54 -14.72 3.54
CA PHE A 53 2.44 -15.45 2.66
C PHE A 53 1.66 -16.57 1.95
N LYS A 54 1.71 -16.61 0.62
CA LYS A 54 1.17 -17.71 -0.19
C LYS A 54 2.31 -18.35 -0.96
N ALA A 55 2.65 -19.58 -0.60
CA ALA A 55 3.53 -20.40 -1.42
C ALA A 55 2.73 -21.02 -2.57
N SER A 56 3.26 -20.95 -3.79
CA SER A 56 2.73 -21.67 -4.95
C SER A 56 3.87 -22.44 -5.60
N TYR A 57 3.64 -23.73 -5.84
CA TYR A 57 4.54 -24.59 -6.59
C TYR A 57 3.85 -24.94 -7.90
N THR A 58 4.53 -24.66 -9.01
CA THR A 58 4.12 -25.14 -10.34
C THR A 58 5.03 -26.29 -10.68
N VAL A 59 4.44 -27.47 -10.93
CA VAL A 59 5.16 -28.63 -11.41
C VAL A 59 4.74 -28.85 -12.85
N GLU A 60 5.68 -28.61 -13.77
CA GLU A 60 5.53 -28.98 -15.16
C GLU A 60 6.19 -30.36 -15.32
N VAL A 61 5.39 -31.35 -15.73
CA VAL A 61 5.88 -32.69 -16.06
C VAL A 61 5.86 -32.78 -17.58
N GLU A 62 7.04 -32.70 -18.20
CA GLU A 62 7.19 -33.08 -19.59
C GLU A 62 6.97 -34.60 -19.67
N GLN A 63 5.89 -35.03 -20.34
CA GLN A 63 5.81 -36.41 -20.80
C GLN A 63 6.83 -36.56 -21.92
N GLU A 64 8.00 -37.09 -21.60
CA GLU A 64 8.73 -37.87 -22.59
C GLU A 64 7.80 -39.03 -22.96
N ASP A 65 7.61 -39.30 -24.26
CA ASP A 65 6.77 -40.39 -24.81
C ASP A 65 7.32 -41.79 -24.42
N GLY A 66 7.48 -42.03 -23.13
CA GLY A 66 7.86 -43.29 -22.51
C GLY A 66 6.61 -43.92 -21.94
N GLU A 67 6.15 -44.99 -22.58
CA GLU A 67 5.07 -45.84 -22.11
C GLU A 67 5.27 -46.19 -20.62
N TYR A 68 4.42 -45.63 -19.75
CA TYR A 68 4.44 -45.94 -18.32
C TYR A 68 4.06 -47.42 -18.16
N ALA A 69 5.06 -48.26 -17.88
CA ALA A 69 4.82 -49.65 -17.54
C ALA A 69 3.94 -49.73 -16.26
N PRO A 70 2.85 -50.52 -16.26
CA PRO A 70 2.01 -50.65 -15.08
C PRO A 70 2.83 -51.21 -13.91
N ILE A 71 2.79 -50.52 -12.78
CA ILE A 71 3.40 -50.99 -11.54
C ILE A 71 2.51 -52.10 -10.99
N GLU A 72 2.92 -53.37 -11.12
CA GLU A 72 2.22 -54.48 -10.47
C GLU A 72 2.20 -54.28 -8.95
N GLY A 73 1.01 -54.23 -8.35
CA GLY A 73 0.80 -54.09 -6.90
C GLY A 73 0.32 -52.73 -6.41
N ALA A 74 -0.08 -51.82 -7.29
CA ALA A 74 -0.73 -50.57 -6.87
C ALA A 74 -2.03 -50.86 -6.08
N PRO A 75 -2.21 -50.31 -4.85
CA PRO A 75 -3.43 -50.52 -4.08
C PRO A 75 -4.63 -49.89 -4.80
N ALA A 76 -5.72 -50.65 -4.94
CA ALA A 76 -6.96 -50.15 -5.51
C ALA A 76 -7.49 -48.97 -4.69
N LEU A 77 -7.66 -47.82 -5.34
CA LEU A 77 -8.31 -46.66 -4.73
C LEU A 77 -9.79 -46.97 -4.49
N PRO A 78 -10.37 -46.54 -3.35
CA PRO A 78 -11.80 -46.70 -3.09
C PRO A 78 -12.62 -45.92 -4.13
N GLU A 79 -13.68 -46.56 -4.63
CA GLU A 79 -14.58 -45.98 -5.62
C GLU A 79 -15.23 -44.71 -5.06
N ALA A 80 -15.09 -43.61 -5.78
CA ALA A 80 -15.66 -42.32 -5.38
C ALA A 80 -17.20 -42.38 -5.50
N PRO A 81 -17.95 -41.84 -4.54
CA PRO A 81 -19.41 -41.77 -4.65
C PRO A 81 -19.81 -40.90 -5.86
N PRO A 82 -20.95 -41.19 -6.50
CA PRO A 82 -21.40 -40.44 -7.67
C PRO A 82 -21.59 -38.97 -7.32
N ALA A 83 -20.96 -38.11 -8.13
CA ALA A 83 -21.09 -36.66 -8.01
C ALA A 83 -22.54 -36.24 -8.23
N ALA A 84 -23.11 -35.48 -7.29
CA ALA A 84 -24.38 -34.83 -7.50
C ALA A 84 -24.24 -33.78 -8.61
N LEU A 85 -25.06 -33.90 -9.65
CA LEU A 85 -25.15 -32.90 -10.71
C LEU A 85 -25.66 -31.57 -10.12
N PRO A 86 -24.99 -30.43 -10.36
CA PRO A 86 -25.53 -29.14 -9.98
C PRO A 86 -26.78 -28.84 -10.80
N GLU A 87 -27.88 -28.48 -10.13
CA GLU A 87 -29.06 -27.91 -10.79
C GLU A 87 -28.66 -26.60 -11.49
N ALA A 88 -29.02 -26.49 -12.77
CA ALA A 88 -28.69 -25.33 -13.59
C ALA A 88 -29.40 -24.08 -13.05
N PRO A 89 -28.68 -22.98 -12.77
CA PRO A 89 -29.31 -21.71 -12.48
C PRO A 89 -30.03 -21.20 -13.74
N GLY A 90 -31.30 -20.83 -13.55
CA GLY A 90 -32.19 -20.32 -14.60
C GLY A 90 -31.58 -19.16 -15.39
N ALA A 91 -31.77 -19.24 -16.70
CA ALA A 91 -31.42 -18.18 -17.64
C ALA A 91 -32.24 -16.92 -17.34
N ALA A 92 -31.55 -15.80 -17.12
CA ALA A 92 -32.10 -14.45 -17.25
C ALA A 92 -31.36 -13.75 -18.41
N PRO A 93 -32.07 -13.00 -19.27
CA PRO A 93 -31.56 -12.52 -20.55
C PRO A 93 -30.52 -11.41 -20.42
N ALA A 94 -29.66 -11.37 -21.44
CA ALA A 94 -28.58 -10.43 -21.67
C ALA A 94 -29.02 -8.97 -21.62
N ALA A 95 -28.28 -8.14 -20.90
CA ALA A 95 -28.27 -6.70 -21.09
C ALA A 95 -27.42 -6.38 -22.32
N SER A 96 -28.06 -5.81 -23.34
CA SER A 96 -27.41 -5.29 -24.54
C SER A 96 -26.69 -3.98 -24.28
N GLU A 97 -25.56 -3.87 -24.98
CA GLU A 97 -24.77 -2.71 -25.42
C GLU A 97 -25.04 -1.31 -24.81
N GLU A 98 -24.00 -0.75 -24.16
CA GLU A 98 -23.72 0.69 -24.20
C GLU A 98 -22.69 0.96 -25.33
N GLU A 99 -23.20 1.47 -26.46
CA GLU A 99 -22.48 2.34 -27.40
C GLU A 99 -21.95 3.57 -26.63
N ALA A 100 -20.64 3.83 -26.68
CA ALA A 100 -19.97 4.68 -27.66
C ALA A 100 -20.27 6.19 -27.51
N GLU A 101 -19.19 6.90 -27.13
CA GLU A 101 -18.82 8.25 -27.53
C GLU A 101 -19.70 9.43 -27.08
N ASP A 102 -19.13 10.35 -26.28
CA ASP A 102 -19.15 11.75 -26.72
C ASP A 102 -17.91 12.51 -26.25
N SER A 103 -17.33 13.20 -27.21
CA SER A 103 -16.18 14.08 -27.09
C SER A 103 -16.71 15.51 -26.99
N GLN A 104 -16.51 16.23 -25.88
CA GLN A 104 -16.60 17.69 -25.86
C GLN A 104 -15.52 18.21 -24.89
N ASP A 105 -14.43 18.81 -25.36
CA ASP A 105 -14.33 20.11 -26.05
C ASP A 105 -14.46 21.30 -25.07
N SER A 106 -13.30 21.94 -24.87
CA SER A 106 -13.12 23.40 -24.88
C SER A 106 -13.62 24.29 -23.73
N GLU A 107 -12.61 24.97 -23.16
CA GLU A 107 -12.51 26.43 -22.99
C GLU A 107 -13.07 27.14 -21.74
N GLN A 108 -12.37 28.26 -21.45
CA GLN A 108 -12.66 29.39 -20.56
C GLN A 108 -12.34 29.17 -19.06
N GLY A 109 -11.39 29.87 -18.43
CA GLY A 109 -10.92 31.24 -18.66
C GLY A 109 -11.81 32.21 -17.87
N ASP A 110 -11.40 32.55 -16.65
CA ASP A 110 -11.78 33.75 -15.88
C ASP A 110 -10.95 33.72 -14.57
N ASP A 111 -9.84 34.45 -14.47
CA ASP A 111 -9.79 35.85 -14.02
C ASP A 111 -10.58 36.09 -12.73
N LEU A 112 -9.91 36.01 -11.58
CA LEU A 112 -10.18 36.93 -10.47
C LEU A 112 -8.88 37.22 -9.72
N LEU A 113 -8.25 38.29 -10.21
CA LEU A 113 -7.43 39.22 -9.45
C LEU A 113 -8.17 39.60 -8.15
N VAL A 114 -7.60 39.29 -6.98
CA VAL A 114 -7.93 40.01 -5.74
C VAL A 114 -6.65 40.65 -5.23
N ASP A 115 -6.41 41.86 -5.72
CA ASP A 115 -5.66 42.89 -5.03
C ASP A 115 -6.35 43.17 -3.68
N ASN A 116 -5.69 42.82 -2.57
CA ASN A 116 -5.96 43.45 -1.29
C ASN A 116 -4.74 44.26 -0.86
N ALA A 117 -4.65 45.46 -1.44
CA ALA A 117 -3.82 46.54 -0.95
C ALA A 117 -4.50 47.19 0.27
N GLY A 118 -3.79 47.26 1.40
CA GLY A 118 -4.22 48.10 2.51
C GLY A 118 -3.51 47.81 3.83
N GLY A 119 -2.42 48.53 4.11
CA GLY A 119 -1.77 48.42 5.43
C GLY A 119 -0.49 49.23 5.59
N SER A 120 -0.55 50.54 5.33
CA SER A 120 0.50 51.51 5.67
C SER A 120 0.99 51.37 7.12
N GLY A 121 2.31 51.36 7.30
CA GLY A 121 2.96 51.35 8.61
C GLY A 121 4.38 51.91 8.52
N LEU A 122 4.49 53.19 8.18
CA LEU A 122 5.67 54.03 8.40
C LEU A 122 6.12 53.93 9.87
N LEU A 123 7.43 53.84 10.11
CA LEU A 123 8.18 54.78 10.96
C LEU A 123 9.65 54.37 11.06
N SER A 124 10.45 55.11 10.30
CA SER A 124 11.88 55.30 10.48
C SER A 124 12.15 56.14 11.73
N ARG A 125 13.14 55.75 12.53
CA ARG A 125 13.83 56.54 13.58
C ARG A 125 14.93 55.64 14.15
N SER A 126 16.19 56.05 14.35
CA SER A 126 16.97 57.22 13.96
C SER A 126 18.44 56.87 14.21
#